data_AF-A0A9E3I715-F1
#
_entry.id   AF-A0A9E3I715-F1
#
_cell.length_a   1.000
_cell.length_b   1.000
_cell.length_c   1.000
_cell.angle_alpha   90.00
_cell.angle_beta   90.00
_cell.angle_gamma   90.00
#
_symmetry.space_group_name_H-M   'P 1'
#
loop_
_entity.id
_entity.type
_entity.pdbx_description
1 polymer ?
#
loop_
_entity_poly.entity_id
_entity_poly.type
_entity_poly.pdbx_seq_one_letter_code
_entity_poly.pdbx_strand_id
1 'polypeptide(L)' 'MFADIEAGNAKEARSHAHALKGEAGNVGAKKLSEAAFNLEHMASQKDLSNAGEL' A
#
# COMPACT_ATOMS: atom_id res chain seq x y z
N MET A 1 6.92 0.53 5.38
CA MET A 1 5.47 0.53 5.08
C MET A 1 4.65 1.09 6.24
N PHE A 2 4.47 0.37 7.36
CA PHE A 2 3.70 0.91 8.51
C PHE A 2 4.28 2.22 9.07
N ALA A 3 5.61 2.28 9.24
CA ALA A 3 6.28 3.53 9.65
C ALA A 3 6.12 4.67 8.63
N ASP A 4 5.97 4.39 7.33
CA ASP A 4 5.76 5.42 6.31
C ASP A 4 4.32 5.94 6.33
N ILE A 5 3.37 5.08 6.65
CA ILE A 5 1.95 5.43 6.84
C ILE A 5 1.81 6.33 8.07
N GLU A 6 2.40 5.93 9.20
CA GLU A 6 2.39 6.69 10.45
C GLU A 6 3.12 8.04 10.33
N ALA A 7 4.18 8.10 9.53
CA ALA A 7 4.91 9.32 9.24
C ALA A 7 4.27 10.20 8.13
N GLY A 8 3.16 9.77 7.53
CA GLY A 8 2.51 10.49 6.42
C GLY A 8 3.34 10.55 5.12
N ASN A 9 4.33 9.67 4.97
CA ASN A 9 5.22 9.64 3.83
C ASN A 9 4.59 8.88 2.65
N ALA A 10 3.64 9.54 2.00
CA ALA A 10 2.87 8.98 0.88
C ALA A 10 3.74 8.48 -0.28
N LYS A 11 4.91 9.07 -0.52
CA LYS A 11 5.80 8.63 -1.60
C LYS A 11 6.40 7.26 -1.32
N GLU A 12 6.95 7.06 -0.12
CA GLU A 12 7.55 5.78 0.26
C GLU A 12 6.47 4.71 0.50
N ALA A 13 5.33 5.10 1.08
CA ALA A 13 4.16 4.22 1.22
C ALA A 13 3.69 3.68 -0.15
N ARG A 14 3.62 4.54 -1.17
CA ARG A 14 3.27 4.14 -2.55
C ARG A 14 4.30 3.16 -3.12
N SER A 15 5.58 3.44 -2.96
CA SER A 15 6.67 2.59 -3.47
C SER A 15 6.60 1.18 -2.87
N HIS A 16 6.46 1.10 -1.55
CA HIS A 16 6.31 -0.18 -0.85
C HIS A 16 5.03 -0.93 -1.24
N ALA A 17 3.90 -0.22 -1.34
CA ALA A 17 2.62 -0.80 -1.75
C ALA A 17 2.69 -1.38 -3.18
N HIS A 18 3.36 -0.67 -4.10
CA HIS A 18 3.57 -1.14 -5.46
C HIS A 18 4.36 -2.45 -5.52
N ALA A 19 5.49 -2.51 -4.80
CA ALA A 19 6.31 -3.72 -4.72
C ALA A 19 5.52 -4.88 -4.11
N LEU A 20 4.85 -4.66 -2.98
CA LEU A 20 4.05 -5.68 -2.29
C LEU A 20 2.92 -6.22 -3.18
N LYS A 21 2.24 -5.35 -3.94
CA LYS A 21 1.19 -5.76 -4.89
C LYS A 21 1.73 -6.73 -5.93
N GLY A 22 2.92 -6.45 -6.48
CA GLY A 22 3.59 -7.31 -7.46
C GLY A 22 3.98 -8.67 -6.88
N GLU A 23 4.66 -8.68 -5.74
CA GLU A 23 5.07 -9.91 -5.06
C GLU A 23 3.85 -10.77 -4.66
N ALA A 24 2.82 -10.14 -4.09
CA ALA A 24 1.57 -10.83 -3.73
C ALA A 24 0.83 -11.40 -4.96
N GLY A 25 0.87 -10.69 -6.08
CA GLY A 25 0.33 -11.15 -7.36
C GLY A 25 1.07 -12.39 -7.88
N ASN A 26 2.40 -12.39 -7.80
CA ASN A 26 3.25 -13.49 -8.26
C ASN A 26 3.00 -14.79 -7.49
N VAL A 27 2.73 -14.72 -6.18
CA VAL A 27 2.47 -15.90 -5.34
C VAL A 27 0.98 -16.27 -5.25
N GLY A 28 0.10 -15.57 -5.98
CA GLY A 28 -1.34 -15.83 -5.98
C GLY A 28 -2.07 -15.39 -4.71
N ALA A 29 -1.45 -14.57 -3.86
CA ALA A 29 -2.05 -14.02 -2.65
C ALA A 29 -3.01 -12.86 -2.98
N LYS A 30 -4.14 -13.18 -3.62
CA LYS A 30 -5.09 -12.20 -4.18
C LYS A 30 -5.52 -11.11 -3.20
N LYS A 31 -5.95 -11.49 -1.99
CA LYS A 31 -6.38 -10.52 -0.96
C LYS A 31 -5.27 -9.56 -0.55
N LEU A 32 -4.03 -10.06 -0.47
CA LEU A 32 -2.87 -9.22 -0.14
C LEU A 32 -2.53 -8.28 -1.29
N SER A 33 -2.63 -8.74 -2.53
CA SER A 33 -2.44 -7.91 -3.71
C SER A 33 -3.50 -6.80 -3.80
N GLU A 34 -4.77 -7.11 -3.47
CA GLU A 34 -5.86 -6.13 -3.39
C GLU A 34 -5.64 -5.09 -2.29
N ALA A 35 -5.24 -5.51 -1.09
CA ALA A 35 -4.89 -4.60 0.00
C ALA A 35 -3.73 -3.67 -0.38
N ALA A 36 -2.67 -4.22 -0.99
CA ALA A 36 -1.53 -3.45 -1.47
C ALA A 36 -1.92 -2.47 -2.61
N PHE A 37 -2.84 -2.88 -3.50
CA PHE A 37 -3.39 -1.99 -4.52
C PHE A 37 -4.16 -0.82 -3.92
N ASN A 38 -5.05 -1.07 -2.95
CA ASN A 38 -5.81 -0.02 -2.28
C ASN A 38 -4.90 0.96 -1.56
N LEU A 39 -3.84 0.48 -0.93
CA LEU A 39 -2.85 1.35 -0.30
C LEU A 39 -2.05 2.17 -1.31
N GLU A 40 -1.62 1.58 -2.42
CA GLU A 40 -0.95 2.30 -3.50
C GLU A 40 -1.84 3.43 -4.04
N HIS A 41 -3.14 3.15 -4.17
CA HIS A 41 -4.14 4.14 -4.59
C HIS A 41 -4.28 5.28 -3.58
N MET A 42 -4.46 4.99 -2.29
CA MET A 42 -4.51 5.99 -1.22
C MET A 42 -3.25 6.86 -1.18
N ALA A 43 -2.07 6.24 -1.23
CA ALA A 43 -0.79 6.93 -1.26
C ALA A 43 -0.63 7.80 -2.52
N SER A 44 -1.20 7.40 -3.67
CA SER A 44 -1.20 8.22 -4.90
C SER A 44 -2.05 9.49 -4.78
N GLN A 45 -3.11 9.44 -3.96
CA GLN A 45 -3.96 10.60 -3.65
C GLN A 45 -3.37 11.48 -2.52
N LYS A 46 -2.22 11.11 -1.94
CA LYS A 46 -1.64 11.72 -0.73
C LYS A 46 -2.57 11.69 0.48
N ASP A 47 -3.53 10.77 0.49
CA ASP A 47 -4.46 10.56 1.59
C ASP A 47 -4.25 9.17 2.16
N LEU A 48 -3.58 9.11 3.31
CA LEU A 48 -3.29 7.86 4.03
C LEU A 48 -4.21 7.67 5.25
N SER A 49 -5.22 8.53 5.42
CA SER A 49 -6.03 8.61 6.64
C SER A 49 -6.73 7.30 6.98
N ASN A 50 -7.10 6.52 5.95
CA ASN A 50 -7.83 5.25 6.09
C ASN A 50 -6.94 4.02 5.84
N ALA A 51 -5.62 4.19 5.74
CA ALA A 51 -4.70 3.09 5.44
C ALA A 51 -4.67 2.00 6.52
N GLY A 52 -5.05 2.32 7.76
CA GLY A 52 -5.13 1.36 8.87
C GLY A 52 -6.36 0.46 8.86
N GLU A 53 -7.31 0.67 7.94
CA GLU A 53 -8.57 -0.10 7.84
C GLU A 53 -8.53 -1.20 6.76
N LEU A 54 -7.41 -1.34 6.05
CA LEU A 54 -7.16 -2.39 5.05
C LEU A 54 -6.72 -3.72 5.69
#